data_AF-A0A950RAZ2-F1
#
_entry.id   AF-A0A950RAZ2-F1
#
_cell.length_a   1.000
_cell.length_b   1.000
_cell.length_c   1.000
_cell.angle_alpha   90.00
_cell.angle_beta   90.00
_cell.angle_gamma   90.00
#
_symmetry.space_group_name_H-M   'P 1'
#
loop_
_entity.id
_entity.type
_entity.pdbx_description
1 polymer ?
#
loop_
_entity_poly.entity_id
_entity_poly.type
_entity_poly.pdbx_seq_one_letter_code
_entity_poly.pdbx_strand_id
1 'polypeptide(L)'
;MIKAGLAAAALAALVSTSAEAQVANGVLKIGVLNDQSGVYADIGGKWSVEAAKMAVEDFGGSVLGAPIQILSADHQNKPDLASTIARQWYDVDKVDMITELTNSAVGLAVQALSAEKHKITINTGAATSDLTGKACEPYGFHWAYDTHALAAGTGGYMTKQGGDSWFFLTADYAFGTSLQADTTAAVEAAGGKVLGAVRHPVNNPDFSSFLLQAQASKAKVVGLANAGLDTTNAIKQAAEFGIVAGGQKIAGLLYTTAEVHGLGLKAAQGSITTEGYYWDLDDKSREFGNRFMKRTGRMPNMVHAGTYSAVMQYLKAVKAVGSDDAEKVAKKLHEMPVDDFFAKGGKVLPNGRMVHDMYLFQVKTPEESKGEWDLYKVLATVPGPQAYFSFQDSGCKLTN
;
A
#
# COMPACT_ATOMS: atom_id res chain seq x y z
N MET A 1 18.19 -6.31 -85.62
CA MET A 1 17.11 -6.16 -84.61
C MET A 1 17.60 -6.68 -83.26
N ILE A 2 16.98 -6.23 -82.17
CA ILE A 2 17.51 -6.18 -80.79
C ILE A 2 16.38 -6.62 -79.84
N LYS A 3 16.57 -7.35 -78.73
CA LYS A 3 17.77 -7.77 -77.96
C LYS A 3 17.59 -9.21 -77.41
N ALA A 4 18.63 -9.82 -76.84
CA ALA A 4 18.49 -10.96 -75.93
C ALA A 4 17.99 -10.51 -74.54
N GLY A 5 17.37 -11.42 -73.77
CA GLY A 5 16.92 -11.15 -72.39
C GLY A 5 16.88 -12.42 -71.54
N LEU A 6 17.74 -12.47 -70.51
CA LEU A 6 17.75 -13.52 -69.49
C LEU A 6 16.53 -13.41 -68.58
N ALA A 7 15.98 -14.55 -68.16
CA ALA A 7 15.07 -14.65 -67.01
C ALA A 7 15.82 -15.26 -65.82
N ALA A 8 16.31 -14.40 -64.91
CA ALA A 8 16.88 -14.84 -63.63
C ALA A 8 15.80 -14.69 -62.54
N ALA A 9 15.32 -15.81 -62.00
CA ALA A 9 14.34 -15.80 -60.91
C ALA A 9 15.04 -15.47 -59.58
N ALA A 10 14.90 -14.24 -59.11
CA ALA A 10 15.39 -13.83 -57.79
C ALA A 10 14.43 -14.35 -56.70
N LEU A 11 14.85 -15.39 -55.98
CA LEU A 11 14.13 -15.90 -54.82
C LEU A 11 14.34 -14.94 -53.63
N ALA A 12 13.47 -13.93 -53.51
CA ALA A 12 13.47 -13.02 -52.37
C ALA A 12 13.00 -13.76 -51.12
N ALA A 13 13.94 -14.28 -50.33
CA ALA A 13 13.65 -14.82 -49.01
C ALA A 13 13.14 -13.69 -48.12
N LEU A 14 11.82 -13.69 -47.88
CA LEU A 14 11.19 -12.92 -46.80
C LEU A 14 11.71 -13.48 -45.47
N VAL A 15 12.85 -12.96 -45.02
CA VAL A 15 13.28 -13.12 -43.63
C VAL A 15 12.29 -12.34 -42.79
N SER A 16 11.26 -13.04 -42.32
CA SER A 16 10.37 -12.56 -41.27
C SER A 16 11.21 -12.39 -40.00
N THR A 17 11.86 -11.24 -39.85
CA THR A 17 12.35 -10.81 -38.55
C THR A 17 11.14 -10.74 -37.64
N SER A 18 11.00 -11.74 -36.77
CA SER A 18 10.07 -11.69 -35.66
C SER A 18 10.26 -10.35 -34.98
N ALA A 19 9.19 -9.55 -34.92
CA ALA A 19 9.19 -8.33 -34.14
C ALA A 19 9.34 -8.75 -32.68
N GLU A 20 10.58 -8.81 -32.21
CA GLU A 20 10.87 -9.09 -30.81
C GLU A 20 10.23 -7.98 -29.99
N ALA A 21 9.31 -8.40 -29.14
CA ALA A 21 8.66 -7.63 -28.10
C ALA A 21 9.73 -6.96 -27.21
N GLN A 22 10.14 -5.74 -27.56
CA GLN A 22 11.24 -5.04 -26.90
C GLN A 22 10.78 -4.26 -25.68
N VAL A 23 11.53 -4.38 -24.59
CA VAL A 23 11.60 -3.35 -23.54
C VAL A 23 12.35 -2.17 -24.13
N ALA A 24 11.73 -0.99 -24.19
CA ALA A 24 12.14 0.13 -25.04
C ALA A 24 13.58 0.62 -24.78
N ASN A 25 14.06 0.47 -23.55
CA ASN A 25 15.40 0.92 -23.13
C ASN A 25 16.42 -0.23 -23.00
N GLY A 26 16.07 -1.47 -23.38
CA GLY A 26 16.91 -2.66 -23.22
C GLY A 26 17.11 -3.11 -21.76
N VAL A 27 16.40 -2.48 -20.81
CA VAL A 27 16.38 -2.76 -19.37
C VAL A 27 15.03 -2.28 -18.83
N LEU A 28 14.37 -3.07 -17.99
CA LEU A 28 13.12 -2.66 -17.35
C LEU A 28 13.43 -2.09 -15.96
N LYS A 29 13.05 -0.84 -15.70
CA LYS A 29 13.43 -0.13 -14.47
C LYS A 29 12.23 0.13 -13.58
N ILE A 30 12.30 -0.34 -12.33
CA ILE A 30 11.28 -0.17 -11.30
C ILE A 30 11.84 0.69 -10.18
N GLY A 31 11.18 1.80 -9.86
CA GLY A 31 11.59 2.73 -8.81
C GLY A 31 10.79 2.54 -7.52
N VAL A 32 11.45 2.17 -6.43
CA VAL A 32 10.85 2.17 -5.08
C VAL A 32 11.12 3.54 -4.44
N LEU A 33 10.12 4.43 -4.48
CA LEU A 33 10.19 5.79 -3.94
C LEU A 33 9.37 5.85 -2.65
N ASN A 34 10.04 5.84 -1.49
CA ASN A 34 9.38 5.70 -0.20
C ASN A 34 10.09 6.47 0.92
N ASP A 35 9.54 6.44 2.14
CA ASP A 35 10.21 6.99 3.33
C ASP A 35 11.23 5.98 3.86
N GLN A 36 12.52 6.31 3.84
CA GLN A 36 13.59 5.40 4.30
C GLN A 36 14.26 5.82 5.61
N SER A 37 13.97 7.03 6.10
CA SER A 37 14.65 7.62 7.25
C SER A 37 13.73 8.25 8.30
N GLY A 38 12.44 8.44 7.97
CA GLY A 38 11.46 9.12 8.81
C GLY A 38 10.44 8.21 9.50
N VAL A 39 9.29 8.82 9.80
CA VAL A 39 8.16 8.28 10.58
C VAL A 39 7.59 6.95 10.07
N TYR A 40 7.79 6.62 8.79
CA TYR A 40 7.26 5.41 8.13
C TYR A 40 8.35 4.43 7.66
N ALA A 41 9.63 4.66 7.99
CA ALA A 41 10.75 3.83 7.52
C ALA A 41 10.65 2.33 7.88
N ASP A 42 9.94 2.00 8.96
CA ASP A 42 9.66 0.62 9.37
C ASP A 42 8.36 0.04 8.80
N ILE A 43 7.41 0.90 8.40
CA ILE A 43 6.23 0.48 7.62
C ILE A 43 6.67 0.08 6.22
N GLY A 44 7.54 0.88 5.60
CA GLY A 44 8.00 0.71 4.23
C GLY A 44 9.52 0.64 4.12
N GLY A 45 10.10 1.78 3.73
CA GLY A 45 11.55 2.01 3.68
C GLY A 45 12.36 0.96 2.92
N LYS A 46 13.59 0.72 3.39
CA LYS A 46 14.50 -0.26 2.77
C LYS A 46 13.93 -1.69 2.74
N TRP A 47 12.94 -1.99 3.58
CA TRP A 47 12.32 -3.32 3.68
C TRP A 47 11.40 -3.61 2.49
N SER A 48 10.65 -2.61 2.02
CA SER A 48 9.93 -2.69 0.75
C SER A 48 10.86 -2.83 -0.46
N VAL A 49 12.06 -2.25 -0.41
CA VAL A 49 13.08 -2.40 -1.47
C VAL A 49 13.57 -3.86 -1.54
N GLU A 50 13.78 -4.52 -0.40
CA GLU A 50 14.11 -5.95 -0.37
C GLU A 50 12.95 -6.83 -0.84
N ALA A 51 11.70 -6.48 -0.52
CA ALA A 51 10.53 -7.17 -1.07
C ALA A 51 10.45 -7.06 -2.61
N ALA A 52 10.70 -5.87 -3.15
CA ALA A 52 10.74 -5.65 -4.60
C ALA A 52 11.86 -6.44 -5.29
N LYS A 53 13.06 -6.49 -4.69
CA LYS A 53 14.17 -7.34 -5.16
C LYS A 53 13.79 -8.82 -5.16
N MET A 54 13.20 -9.32 -4.08
CA MET A 54 12.72 -10.71 -4.00
C MET A 54 11.73 -11.05 -5.12
N ALA A 55 10.81 -10.13 -5.48
CA ALA A 55 9.88 -10.34 -6.59
C ALA A 55 10.59 -10.40 -7.94
N VAL A 56 11.58 -9.54 -8.18
CA VAL A 56 12.41 -9.56 -9.41
C VAL A 56 13.22 -10.85 -9.52
N GLU A 57 13.84 -11.30 -8.43
CA GLU A 57 14.61 -12.54 -8.40
C GLU A 57 13.73 -13.76 -8.65
N ASP A 58 12.57 -13.86 -7.99
CA ASP A 58 11.63 -14.97 -8.16
C ASP A 58 10.99 -14.99 -9.57
N PHE A 59 10.92 -13.84 -10.24
CA PHE A 59 10.51 -13.76 -11.64
C PHE A 59 11.61 -14.24 -12.63
N GLY A 60 12.86 -14.34 -12.17
CA GLY A 60 14.02 -14.76 -12.96
C GLY A 60 14.96 -13.63 -13.37
N GLY A 61 14.86 -12.44 -12.77
CA GLY A 61 15.78 -11.30 -12.97
C GLY A 61 15.74 -10.61 -14.34
N SER A 62 14.95 -11.12 -15.28
CA SER A 62 14.79 -10.60 -16.64
C SER A 62 13.38 -10.80 -17.17
N VAL A 63 12.99 -9.98 -18.14
CA VAL A 63 11.69 -10.05 -18.81
C VAL A 63 11.84 -9.61 -20.26
N LEU A 64 11.25 -10.36 -21.20
CA LEU A 64 11.38 -10.13 -22.65
C LEU A 64 12.85 -9.99 -23.13
N GLY A 65 13.77 -10.76 -22.52
CA GLY A 65 15.20 -10.72 -22.83
C GLY A 65 15.99 -9.56 -22.20
N ALA A 66 15.32 -8.59 -21.57
CA ALA A 66 15.95 -7.47 -20.89
C ALA A 66 16.11 -7.73 -19.38
N PRO A 67 17.22 -7.32 -18.73
CA PRO A 67 17.35 -7.37 -17.27
C PRO A 67 16.35 -6.43 -16.60
N ILE A 68 15.96 -6.76 -15.37
CA ILE A 68 15.13 -5.90 -14.51
C ILE A 68 16.01 -5.23 -13.46
N GLN A 69 15.84 -3.93 -13.25
CA GLN A 69 16.59 -3.14 -12.26
C GLN A 69 15.66 -2.47 -11.25
N ILE A 70 16.00 -2.59 -9.97
CA ILE A 70 15.36 -1.85 -8.87
C ILE A 70 16.19 -0.58 -8.58
N LEU A 71 15.58 0.57 -8.79
CA LEU A 71 16.06 1.86 -8.28
C LEU A 71 15.37 2.16 -6.95
N SER A 72 16.00 2.95 -6.10
CA SER A 72 15.41 3.35 -4.83
C SER A 72 15.86 4.74 -4.41
N ALA A 73 14.96 5.50 -3.78
CA ALA A 73 15.26 6.79 -3.20
C ALA A 73 14.34 7.09 -2.01
N ASP A 74 14.87 7.88 -1.07
CA ASP A 74 14.13 8.39 0.08
C ASP A 74 13.44 9.71 -0.27
N HIS A 75 12.11 9.73 -0.20
CA HIS A 75 11.33 10.94 -0.43
C HIS A 75 11.19 11.84 0.81
N GLN A 76 11.70 11.43 2.00
CA GLN A 76 11.73 12.23 3.24
C GLN A 76 10.37 12.82 3.65
N ASN A 77 9.28 12.11 3.38
CA ASN A 77 7.89 12.60 3.49
C ASN A 77 7.56 13.95 2.77
N LYS A 78 8.30 14.30 1.72
CA LYS A 78 8.17 15.57 0.96
C LYS A 78 7.65 15.35 -0.47
N PRO A 79 6.40 15.76 -0.80
CA PRO A 79 5.81 15.58 -2.13
C PRO A 79 6.54 16.31 -3.26
N ASP A 80 7.16 17.46 -2.98
CA ASP A 80 7.97 18.24 -3.92
C ASP A 80 9.30 17.55 -4.26
N LEU A 81 9.98 17.00 -3.23
CA LEU A 81 11.16 16.17 -3.42
C LEU A 81 10.82 14.88 -4.19
N ALA A 82 9.74 14.20 -3.81
CA ALA A 82 9.26 13.01 -4.51
C ALA A 82 8.96 13.27 -5.99
N SER A 83 8.27 14.37 -6.29
CA SER A 83 7.95 14.79 -7.67
C SER A 83 9.21 15.14 -8.47
N THR A 84 10.24 15.67 -7.81
CA THR A 84 11.54 15.98 -8.42
C THR A 84 12.29 14.69 -8.76
N ILE A 85 12.36 13.74 -7.83
CA ILE A 85 12.97 12.42 -8.04
C ILE A 85 12.23 11.65 -9.14
N ALA A 86 10.90 11.57 -9.08
CA ALA A 86 10.09 10.88 -10.08
C ALA A 86 10.25 11.48 -11.49
N ARG A 87 10.32 12.81 -11.61
CA ARG A 87 10.57 13.47 -12.90
C ARG A 87 11.95 13.13 -13.47
N GLN A 88 12.99 13.21 -12.64
CA GLN A 88 14.36 12.80 -13.01
C GLN A 88 14.38 11.32 -13.44
N TRP A 89 13.72 10.45 -12.68
CA TRP A 89 13.62 9.03 -12.96
C TRP A 89 12.94 8.72 -14.30
N TYR A 90 11.85 9.40 -14.65
CA TYR A 90 11.18 9.21 -15.93
C TYR A 90 11.92 9.87 -17.10
N ASP A 91 12.34 11.13 -16.95
CA ASP A 91 12.88 11.93 -18.06
C ASP A 91 14.34 11.56 -18.40
N VAL A 92 15.14 11.19 -17.40
CA VAL A 92 16.58 10.89 -17.58
C VAL A 92 16.88 9.41 -17.35
N ASP A 93 16.53 8.86 -16.18
CA ASP A 93 16.93 7.49 -15.82
C ASP A 93 16.08 6.41 -16.51
N LYS A 94 14.99 6.80 -17.19
CA LYS A 94 14.07 5.93 -17.93
C LYS A 94 13.44 4.83 -17.06
N VAL A 95 12.96 5.20 -15.87
CA VAL A 95 12.11 4.34 -15.05
C VAL A 95 10.78 4.06 -15.75
N ASP A 96 10.27 2.85 -15.65
CA ASP A 96 9.07 2.36 -16.33
C ASP A 96 7.87 2.27 -15.40
N MET A 97 8.12 2.07 -14.11
CA MET A 97 7.11 2.00 -13.07
C MET A 97 7.67 2.51 -11.73
N ILE A 98 6.89 3.32 -11.00
CA ILE A 98 7.18 3.72 -9.62
C ILE A 98 6.21 3.01 -8.66
N THR A 99 6.71 2.59 -7.50
CA THR A 99 5.90 1.87 -6.51
C THR A 99 6.18 2.30 -5.08
N GLU A 100 5.35 1.79 -4.17
CA GLU A 100 5.37 1.98 -2.72
C GLU A 100 4.75 3.29 -2.25
N LEU A 101 5.48 4.40 -2.35
CA LEU A 101 4.96 5.76 -2.12
C LEU A 101 4.33 5.97 -0.73
N THR A 102 4.91 5.43 0.33
CA THR A 102 4.38 5.34 1.73
C THR A 102 3.52 6.51 2.23
N ASN A 103 3.87 7.74 1.87
CA ASN A 103 3.12 8.93 2.26
C ASN A 103 2.01 9.25 1.24
N SER A 104 0.75 9.30 1.66
CA SER A 104 -0.38 9.57 0.74
C SER A 104 -0.31 10.91 -0.02
N ALA A 105 0.36 11.95 0.51
CA ALA A 105 0.57 13.19 -0.24
C ALA A 105 1.66 13.03 -1.33
N VAL A 106 2.65 12.17 -1.09
CA VAL A 106 3.64 11.76 -2.11
C VAL A 106 2.96 10.90 -3.17
N GLY A 107 2.17 9.89 -2.77
CA GLY A 107 1.43 9.02 -3.68
C GLY A 107 0.57 9.79 -4.67
N LEU A 108 -0.24 10.74 -4.18
CA LEU A 108 -1.07 11.62 -5.03
C LEU A 108 -0.23 12.45 -6.01
N ALA A 109 0.87 13.07 -5.56
CA ALA A 109 1.72 13.90 -6.41
C ALA A 109 2.46 13.10 -7.49
N VAL A 110 2.98 11.92 -7.13
CA VAL A 110 3.69 11.05 -8.07
C VAL A 110 2.73 10.36 -9.03
N GLN A 111 1.53 9.97 -8.60
CA GLN A 111 0.50 9.42 -9.49
C GLN A 111 0.08 10.43 -10.56
N ALA A 112 -0.19 11.68 -10.20
CA ALA A 112 -0.53 12.75 -11.15
C ALA A 112 0.59 13.01 -12.17
N LEU A 113 1.85 13.08 -11.71
CA LEU A 113 3.01 13.19 -12.62
C LEU A 113 3.17 11.96 -13.52
N SER A 114 2.85 10.77 -13.02
CA SER A 114 2.97 9.53 -13.80
C SER A 114 1.87 9.41 -14.86
N ALA A 115 0.69 9.99 -14.60
CA ALA A 115 -0.35 10.19 -15.61
C ALA A 115 0.12 11.12 -16.74
N GLU A 116 0.68 12.29 -16.40
CA GLU A 116 1.29 13.23 -17.38
C GLU A 116 2.37 12.56 -18.24
N LYS A 117 3.16 11.66 -17.65
CA LYS A 117 4.30 10.98 -18.29
C LYS A 117 3.96 9.64 -18.94
N HIS A 118 2.70 9.19 -18.89
CA HIS A 118 2.26 7.85 -19.31
C HIS A 118 3.13 6.72 -18.70
N LYS A 119 3.25 6.70 -17.38
CA LYS A 119 4.04 5.72 -16.61
C LYS A 119 3.21 5.07 -15.52
N ILE A 120 3.46 3.79 -15.26
CA ILE A 120 2.72 3.01 -14.27
C ILE A 120 3.11 3.45 -12.86
N THR A 121 2.11 3.67 -12.00
CA THR A 121 2.31 3.81 -10.55
C THR A 121 1.51 2.76 -9.80
N ILE A 122 2.14 2.03 -8.88
CA ILE A 122 1.42 1.11 -7.98
C ILE A 122 1.73 1.45 -6.52
N ASN A 123 0.77 2.11 -5.87
CA ASN A 123 0.84 2.49 -4.46
C ASN A 123 0.60 1.25 -3.57
N THR A 124 1.53 0.95 -2.67
CA THR A 124 1.40 -0.14 -1.68
C THR A 124 1.56 0.36 -0.24
N GLY A 125 2.19 1.52 -0.04
CA GLY A 125 2.35 2.15 1.27
C GLY A 125 1.39 3.32 1.51
N ALA A 126 1.12 4.16 0.50
CA ALA A 126 0.06 5.17 0.57
C ALA A 126 -1.34 4.53 0.66
N ALA A 127 -2.28 5.24 1.32
CA ALA A 127 -3.55 4.66 1.76
C ALA A 127 -4.79 5.52 1.52
N THR A 128 -4.66 6.83 1.24
CA THR A 128 -5.84 7.69 1.00
C THR A 128 -6.76 7.10 -0.06
N SER A 129 -8.05 6.94 0.27
CA SER A 129 -9.08 6.44 -0.65
C SER A 129 -9.23 7.31 -1.91
N ASP A 130 -8.73 8.55 -1.87
CA ASP A 130 -8.65 9.46 -3.02
C ASP A 130 -7.83 8.92 -4.20
N LEU A 131 -6.78 8.13 -3.96
CA LEU A 131 -5.88 7.59 -4.99
C LEU A 131 -6.63 6.78 -6.06
N THR A 132 -7.72 6.13 -5.66
CA THR A 132 -8.62 5.39 -6.57
C THR A 132 -10.05 5.94 -6.50
N GLY A 133 -10.21 7.12 -5.89
CA GLY A 133 -11.42 7.91 -5.87
C GLY A 133 -11.25 9.15 -6.74
N LYS A 134 -11.47 10.33 -6.17
CA LYS A 134 -11.44 11.61 -6.91
C LYS A 134 -10.12 11.96 -7.64
N ALA A 135 -9.02 11.26 -7.33
CA ALA A 135 -7.70 11.42 -7.95
C ALA A 135 -7.21 10.14 -8.66
N CYS A 136 -8.13 9.24 -9.04
CA CYS A 136 -7.83 8.10 -9.89
C CYS A 136 -7.25 8.54 -11.24
N GLU A 137 -6.26 7.80 -11.73
CA GLU A 137 -5.55 8.07 -12.99
C GLU A 137 -5.40 6.77 -13.79
N PRO A 138 -5.38 6.80 -15.14
CA PRO A 138 -5.43 5.59 -15.97
C PRO A 138 -4.20 4.69 -15.89
N TYR A 139 -3.09 5.19 -15.32
CA TYR A 139 -1.86 4.44 -15.05
C TYR A 139 -1.57 4.29 -13.54
N GLY A 140 -2.52 4.71 -12.69
CA GLY A 140 -2.41 4.69 -11.24
C GLY A 140 -3.14 3.48 -10.64
N PHE A 141 -2.44 2.72 -9.81
CA PHE A 141 -2.96 1.55 -9.12
C PHE A 141 -2.72 1.66 -7.62
N HIS A 142 -3.58 1.01 -6.84
CA HIS A 142 -3.54 1.02 -5.38
C HIS A 142 -3.78 -0.39 -4.85
N TRP A 143 -2.77 -0.95 -4.19
CA TRP A 143 -2.60 -2.40 -4.16
C TRP A 143 -2.89 -3.07 -2.81
N ALA A 144 -2.45 -2.47 -1.70
CA ALA A 144 -2.32 -3.22 -0.44
C ALA A 144 -3.46 -3.00 0.56
N TYR A 145 -4.01 -1.79 0.62
CA TYR A 145 -5.10 -1.35 1.50
C TYR A 145 -5.47 0.11 1.17
N ASP A 146 -6.67 0.56 1.54
CA ASP A 146 -7.02 1.98 1.58
C ASP A 146 -7.69 2.38 2.89
N THR A 147 -7.89 3.68 3.12
CA THR A 147 -8.51 4.23 4.33
C THR A 147 -9.96 3.79 4.52
N HIS A 148 -10.67 3.43 3.45
CA HIS A 148 -12.02 2.88 3.57
C HIS A 148 -11.99 1.45 4.12
N ALA A 149 -11.06 0.63 3.65
CA ALA A 149 -10.83 -0.72 4.20
C ALA A 149 -10.48 -0.70 5.70
N LEU A 150 -9.61 0.22 6.12
CA LEU A 150 -9.27 0.42 7.52
C LEU A 150 -10.48 0.88 8.36
N ALA A 151 -11.29 1.79 7.83
CA ALA A 151 -12.49 2.32 8.49
C ALA A 151 -13.59 1.25 8.62
N ALA A 152 -13.88 0.51 7.54
CA ALA A 152 -14.87 -0.55 7.49
C ALA A 152 -14.55 -1.70 8.46
N GLY A 153 -13.26 -2.06 8.56
CA GLY A 153 -12.74 -2.99 9.55
C GLY A 153 -12.75 -2.42 10.98
N THR A 154 -11.71 -1.68 11.36
CA THR A 154 -11.45 -1.27 12.75
C THR A 154 -12.54 -0.36 13.30
N GLY A 155 -12.91 0.71 12.56
CA GLY A 155 -13.89 1.71 13.01
C GLY A 155 -15.31 1.15 13.14
N GLY A 156 -15.78 0.49 12.08
CA GLY A 156 -17.09 -0.17 12.04
C GLY A 156 -17.22 -1.28 13.08
N TYR A 157 -16.19 -2.09 13.29
CA TYR A 157 -16.19 -3.14 14.32
C TYR A 157 -16.22 -2.55 15.73
N MET A 158 -15.29 -1.64 16.09
CA MET A 158 -15.20 -1.11 17.45
C MET A 158 -16.46 -0.34 17.87
N THR A 159 -17.14 0.31 16.93
CA THR A 159 -18.43 0.97 17.18
C THR A 159 -19.52 -0.06 17.54
N LYS A 160 -19.63 -1.14 16.77
CA LYS A 160 -20.56 -2.26 17.06
C LYS A 160 -20.25 -2.98 18.37
N GLN A 161 -19.01 -2.94 18.85
CA GLN A 161 -18.58 -3.42 20.18
C GLN A 161 -18.80 -2.37 21.32
N GLY A 162 -19.74 -1.45 21.14
CA GLY A 162 -20.15 -0.47 22.16
C GLY A 162 -19.27 0.78 22.26
N GLY A 163 -18.28 0.93 21.38
CA GLY A 163 -17.48 2.15 21.20
C GLY A 163 -18.24 3.22 20.44
N ASP A 164 -19.44 3.60 20.91
CA ASP A 164 -20.39 4.47 20.19
C ASP A 164 -20.04 5.97 20.15
N SER A 165 -18.94 6.41 20.74
CA SER A 165 -18.51 7.81 20.75
C SER A 165 -17.01 7.93 20.55
N TRP A 166 -16.62 8.73 19.55
CA TRP A 166 -15.24 8.83 19.06
C TRP A 166 -14.70 10.25 19.18
N PHE A 167 -13.40 10.38 19.44
CA PHE A 167 -12.63 11.61 19.26
C PHE A 167 -11.35 11.30 18.50
N PHE A 168 -11.00 12.08 17.49
CA PHE A 168 -9.84 11.78 16.64
C PHE A 168 -8.58 12.59 16.99
N LEU A 169 -7.43 11.93 16.96
CA LEU A 169 -6.12 12.55 16.79
C LEU A 169 -5.71 12.31 15.34
N THR A 170 -5.57 13.39 14.56
CA THR A 170 -5.45 13.31 13.10
C THR A 170 -4.14 13.91 12.61
N ALA A 171 -3.36 13.15 11.85
CA ALA A 171 -2.17 13.68 11.19
C ALA A 171 -2.57 14.70 10.10
N ASP A 172 -2.02 15.92 10.14
CA ASP A 172 -2.42 17.05 9.29
C ASP A 172 -1.90 16.95 7.85
N TYR A 173 -2.32 15.90 7.14
CA TYR A 173 -2.10 15.70 5.71
C TYR A 173 -3.18 14.82 5.08
N ALA A 174 -3.03 14.49 3.80
CA ALA A 174 -4.01 13.77 2.99
C ALA A 174 -4.50 12.45 3.64
N PHE A 175 -3.59 11.63 4.17
CA PHE A 175 -3.93 10.35 4.80
C PHE A 175 -4.79 10.52 6.05
N GLY A 176 -4.33 11.31 7.04
CA GLY A 176 -5.07 11.48 8.29
C GLY A 176 -6.45 12.10 8.05
N THR A 177 -6.53 13.07 7.14
CA THR A 177 -7.81 13.68 6.72
C THR A 177 -8.76 12.65 6.10
N SER A 178 -8.28 11.82 5.18
CA SER A 178 -9.04 10.77 4.51
C SER A 178 -9.46 9.67 5.50
N LEU A 179 -8.55 9.19 6.36
CA LEU A 179 -8.83 8.17 7.37
C LEU A 179 -9.82 8.66 8.43
N GLN A 180 -9.73 9.92 8.87
CA GLN A 180 -10.73 10.50 9.76
C GLN A 180 -12.11 10.55 9.08
N ALA A 181 -12.20 10.97 7.81
CA ALA A 181 -13.45 11.06 7.09
C ALA A 181 -14.10 9.68 6.87
N ASP A 182 -13.33 8.72 6.35
CA ASP A 182 -13.81 7.35 6.11
C ASP A 182 -14.21 6.67 7.42
N THR A 183 -13.43 6.84 8.50
CA THR A 183 -13.77 6.30 9.82
C THR A 183 -15.00 6.98 10.42
N THR A 184 -15.16 8.30 10.24
CA THR A 184 -16.38 9.03 10.68
C THR A 184 -17.62 8.43 10.01
N ALA A 185 -17.60 8.22 8.69
CA ALA A 185 -18.71 7.60 7.97
C ALA A 185 -18.99 6.17 8.46
N ALA A 186 -17.96 5.36 8.70
CA ALA A 186 -18.11 4.00 9.23
C ALA A 186 -18.67 3.96 10.66
N VAL A 187 -18.29 4.92 11.51
CA VAL A 187 -18.81 5.09 12.89
C VAL A 187 -20.29 5.48 12.85
N GLU A 188 -20.65 6.48 12.05
CA GLU A 188 -22.05 6.96 11.92
C GLU A 188 -22.96 5.88 11.32
N ALA A 189 -22.50 5.18 10.28
CA ALA A 189 -23.22 4.04 9.69
C ALA A 189 -23.39 2.86 10.67
N ALA A 190 -22.50 2.74 11.67
CA ALA A 190 -22.61 1.76 12.75
C ALA A 190 -23.42 2.27 13.97
N GLY A 191 -24.04 3.45 13.89
CA GLY A 191 -24.87 4.04 14.94
C GLY A 191 -24.09 4.76 16.05
N GLY A 192 -22.79 5.02 15.85
CA GLY A 192 -21.96 5.85 16.73
C GLY A 192 -22.01 7.33 16.37
N LYS A 193 -21.21 8.13 17.08
CA LYS A 193 -21.05 9.57 16.84
C LYS A 193 -19.61 10.04 17.06
N VAL A 194 -19.23 11.11 16.38
CA VAL A 194 -17.94 11.79 16.58
C VAL A 194 -18.14 13.03 17.46
N LEU A 195 -17.41 13.11 18.56
CA LEU A 195 -17.48 14.21 19.55
C LEU A 195 -16.49 15.35 19.25
N GLY A 196 -15.51 15.09 18.38
CA GLY A 196 -14.53 16.07 17.95
C GLY A 196 -13.30 15.44 17.33
N ALA A 197 -12.37 16.29 16.91
CA ALA A 197 -11.05 15.90 16.43
C ALA A 197 -10.04 17.00 16.75
N VAL A 198 -8.77 16.63 16.87
CA VAL A 198 -7.64 17.55 16.92
C VAL A 198 -6.58 17.11 15.92
N ARG A 199 -5.94 18.07 15.26
CA ARG A 199 -4.86 17.79 14.31
C ARG A 199 -3.49 17.95 14.95
N HIS A 200 -2.56 17.11 14.52
CA HIS A 200 -1.14 17.18 14.88
C HIS A 200 -0.26 17.17 13.62
N PRO A 201 0.94 17.78 13.65
CA PRO A 201 1.89 17.67 12.56
C PRO A 201 2.37 16.21 12.39
N VAL A 202 2.84 15.86 11.20
CA VAL A 202 3.46 14.54 10.94
C VAL A 202 4.82 14.46 11.63
N ASN A 203 5.18 13.28 12.16
CA ASN A 203 6.42 13.03 12.90
C ASN A 203 6.53 13.88 14.17
N ASN A 204 5.46 13.87 14.96
CA ASN A 204 5.29 14.65 16.18
C ASN A 204 5.81 13.87 17.41
N PRO A 205 6.73 14.41 18.21
CA PRO A 205 7.28 13.69 19.37
C PRO A 205 6.41 13.79 20.64
N ASP A 206 5.57 14.82 20.78
CA ASP A 206 4.80 15.11 21.99
C ASP A 206 3.29 15.19 21.69
N PHE A 207 2.53 14.21 22.18
CA PHE A 207 1.10 14.08 22.02
C PHE A 207 0.29 14.57 23.24
N SER A 208 0.95 15.04 24.30
CA SER A 208 0.32 15.40 25.57
C SER A 208 -0.92 16.30 25.43
N SER A 209 -0.78 17.44 24.76
CA SER A 209 -1.87 18.41 24.57
C SER A 209 -3.04 17.87 23.72
N PHE A 210 -2.76 16.96 22.78
CA PHE A 210 -3.78 16.33 21.94
C PHE A 210 -4.54 15.24 22.72
N LEU A 211 -3.82 14.45 23.52
CA LEU A 211 -4.38 13.43 24.39
C LEU A 211 -5.25 14.02 25.51
N LEU A 212 -4.85 15.16 26.09
CA LEU A 212 -5.67 15.89 27.07
C LEU A 212 -7.00 16.39 26.48
N GLN A 213 -7.02 16.83 25.22
CA GLN A 213 -8.26 17.19 24.52
C GLN A 213 -9.15 15.96 24.29
N ALA A 214 -8.56 14.83 23.88
CA ALA A 214 -9.29 13.56 23.78
C ALA A 214 -9.85 13.10 25.15
N GLN A 215 -9.12 13.33 26.25
CA GLN A 215 -9.56 13.03 27.60
C GLN A 215 -10.69 13.95 28.10
N ALA A 216 -10.66 15.22 27.69
CA ALA A 216 -11.72 16.18 27.98
C ALA A 216 -13.02 15.85 27.23
N SER A 217 -12.93 15.29 26.01
CA SER A 217 -14.09 14.95 25.16
C SER A 217 -15.06 13.90 25.75
N LYS A 218 -14.57 13.04 26.64
CA LYS A 218 -15.29 11.85 27.18
C LYS A 218 -15.78 10.86 26.12
N ALA A 219 -15.21 10.88 24.91
CA ALA A 219 -15.44 9.85 23.90
C ALA A 219 -14.99 8.46 24.43
N LYS A 220 -15.79 7.42 24.20
CA LYS A 220 -15.41 6.04 24.55
C LYS A 220 -14.18 5.54 23.78
N VAL A 221 -13.95 6.07 22.58
CA VAL A 221 -12.82 5.71 21.71
C VAL A 221 -12.02 6.95 21.30
N VAL A 222 -10.71 6.86 21.41
CA VAL A 222 -9.76 7.81 20.82
C VAL A 222 -9.22 7.18 19.53
N GLY A 223 -9.67 7.69 18.38
CA GLY A 223 -9.24 7.23 17.06
C GLY A 223 -7.93 7.89 16.64
N LEU A 224 -6.90 7.09 16.41
CA LEU A 224 -5.61 7.58 15.91
C LEU A 224 -5.63 7.54 14.38
N ALA A 225 -6.02 8.65 13.75
CA ALA A 225 -5.96 8.86 12.30
C ALA A 225 -4.55 9.34 11.89
N ASN A 226 -3.56 8.52 12.25
CA ASN A 226 -2.13 8.69 11.99
C ASN A 226 -1.48 7.30 11.78
N ALA A 227 -0.16 7.24 11.62
CA ALA A 227 0.56 5.99 11.33
C ALA A 227 2.00 6.03 11.88
N GLY A 228 2.64 4.87 12.03
CA GLY A 228 4.08 4.75 12.25
C GLY A 228 4.53 5.23 13.63
N LEU A 229 5.60 6.04 13.66
CA LEU A 229 6.08 6.58 14.93
C LEU A 229 5.07 7.53 15.59
N ASP A 230 4.20 8.21 14.83
CA ASP A 230 3.13 9.04 15.39
C ASP A 230 2.14 8.19 16.20
N THR A 231 1.70 7.04 15.65
CA THR A 231 0.82 6.08 16.34
C THR A 231 1.52 5.47 17.56
N THR A 232 2.78 5.06 17.39
CA THR A 232 3.57 4.45 18.46
C THR A 232 3.77 5.41 19.65
N ASN A 233 4.07 6.68 19.38
CA ASN A 233 4.25 7.71 20.41
C ASN A 233 2.93 8.08 21.08
N ALA A 234 1.85 8.22 20.29
CA ALA A 234 0.51 8.51 20.81
C ALA A 234 0.01 7.40 21.75
N ILE A 235 0.22 6.11 21.42
CA ILE A 235 -0.17 4.99 22.30
C ILE A 235 0.66 4.98 23.59
N LYS A 236 1.99 5.15 23.51
CA LYS A 236 2.86 5.20 24.70
C LYS A 236 2.43 6.31 25.66
N GLN A 237 2.26 7.52 25.15
CA GLN A 237 1.85 8.66 25.97
C GLN A 237 0.40 8.52 26.45
N ALA A 238 -0.52 7.92 25.68
CA ALA A 238 -1.87 7.63 26.15
C ALA A 238 -1.89 6.69 27.37
N ALA A 239 -0.93 5.76 27.46
CA ALA A 239 -0.74 4.93 28.65
C ALA A 239 -0.16 5.73 29.83
N GLU A 240 0.84 6.58 29.60
CA GLU A 240 1.47 7.45 30.61
C GLU A 240 0.47 8.47 31.21
N PHE A 241 -0.37 9.10 30.39
CA PHE A 241 -1.45 10.00 30.82
C PHE A 241 -2.69 9.27 31.37
N GLY A 242 -2.66 7.94 31.45
CA GLY A 242 -3.74 7.14 32.01
C GLY A 242 -5.06 7.22 31.23
N ILE A 243 -5.03 7.52 29.93
CA ILE A 243 -6.23 7.60 29.07
C ILE A 243 -7.00 6.28 29.09
N VAL A 244 -6.28 5.17 28.97
CA VAL A 244 -6.85 3.81 29.03
C VAL A 244 -7.30 3.44 30.44
N ALA A 245 -6.52 3.80 31.46
CA ALA A 245 -6.90 3.58 32.87
C ALA A 245 -8.16 4.39 33.27
N GLY A 246 -8.39 5.54 32.63
CA GLY A 246 -9.59 6.37 32.77
C GLY A 246 -10.81 5.83 31.99
N GLY A 247 -10.69 4.70 31.30
CA GLY A 247 -11.81 3.99 30.65
C GLY A 247 -12.03 4.28 29.17
N GLN A 248 -11.19 5.10 28.53
CA GLN A 248 -11.25 5.31 27.07
C GLN A 248 -10.43 4.24 26.34
N LYS A 249 -10.92 3.75 25.20
CA LYS A 249 -10.18 2.82 24.34
C LYS A 249 -9.37 3.59 23.31
N ILE A 250 -8.16 3.13 22.99
CA ILE A 250 -7.39 3.64 21.84
C ILE A 250 -7.71 2.75 20.64
N ALA A 251 -7.91 3.37 19.47
CA ALA A 251 -8.06 2.69 18.19
C ALA A 251 -6.93 3.13 17.25
N GLY A 252 -5.94 2.27 17.02
CA GLY A 252 -4.95 2.45 15.95
C GLY A 252 -5.63 2.16 14.61
N LEU A 253 -5.94 3.19 13.82
CA LEU A 253 -6.73 3.03 12.60
C LEU A 253 -5.89 2.50 11.43
N LEU A 254 -4.60 2.84 11.40
CA LEU A 254 -3.57 2.07 10.71
C LEU A 254 -2.53 1.66 11.76
N TYR A 255 -2.28 0.36 11.88
CA TYR A 255 -1.35 -0.16 12.89
C TYR A 255 -0.81 -1.53 12.46
N THR A 256 0.40 -1.54 11.89
CA THR A 256 0.99 -2.69 11.21
C THR A 256 1.81 -3.61 12.12
N THR A 257 2.12 -4.80 11.62
CA THR A 257 3.01 -5.80 12.23
C THR A 257 4.33 -5.19 12.73
N ALA A 258 4.89 -4.20 12.02
CA ALA A 258 6.14 -3.54 12.41
C ALA A 258 5.98 -2.64 13.65
N GLU A 259 4.86 -1.93 13.77
CA GLU A 259 4.58 -1.02 14.89
C GLU A 259 4.13 -1.78 16.14
N VAL A 260 3.43 -2.91 15.97
CA VAL A 260 3.07 -3.81 17.09
C VAL A 260 4.30 -4.49 17.66
N HIS A 261 5.24 -4.93 16.82
CA HIS A 261 6.55 -5.42 17.26
C HIS A 261 7.32 -4.33 18.03
N GLY A 262 7.44 -3.12 17.45
CA GLY A 262 8.16 -2.00 18.06
C GLY A 262 7.54 -1.43 19.35
N LEU A 263 6.23 -1.59 19.56
CA LEU A 263 5.56 -1.26 20.82
C LEU A 263 5.66 -2.40 21.86
N GLY A 264 5.64 -3.64 21.39
CA GLY A 264 5.65 -4.85 22.21
C GLY A 264 4.28 -5.21 22.79
N LEU A 265 4.02 -6.52 22.92
CA LEU A 265 2.71 -7.04 23.33
C LEU A 265 2.20 -6.49 24.66
N LYS A 266 3.07 -6.19 25.64
CA LYS A 266 2.65 -5.63 26.93
C LYS A 266 1.83 -4.35 26.78
N ALA A 267 2.18 -3.48 25.83
CA ALA A 267 1.49 -2.22 25.58
C ALA A 267 0.50 -2.29 24.41
N ALA A 268 0.70 -3.22 23.46
CA ALA A 268 -0.15 -3.38 22.29
C ALA A 268 -1.35 -4.34 22.49
N GLN A 269 -1.30 -5.27 23.45
CA GLN A 269 -2.28 -6.35 23.66
C GLN A 269 -3.74 -5.89 23.68
N GLY A 270 -4.62 -6.71 23.09
CA GLY A 270 -6.06 -6.45 23.03
C GLY A 270 -6.48 -5.40 22.00
N SER A 271 -5.55 -4.58 21.49
CA SER A 271 -5.80 -3.61 20.40
C SER A 271 -6.30 -4.32 19.15
N ILE A 272 -7.17 -3.63 18.41
CA ILE A 272 -7.75 -4.11 17.14
C ILE A 272 -7.08 -3.36 15.99
N THR A 273 -6.71 -4.08 14.94
CA THR A 273 -6.18 -3.51 13.69
C THR A 273 -6.78 -4.22 12.48
N THR A 274 -6.68 -3.59 11.31
CA THR A 274 -7.09 -4.15 10.03
C THR A 274 -5.87 -4.16 9.11
N GLU A 275 -5.40 -5.34 8.70
CA GLU A 275 -4.32 -5.50 7.72
C GLU A 275 -4.78 -6.41 6.56
N GLY A 276 -4.24 -6.19 5.36
CA GLY A 276 -4.46 -7.04 4.19
C GLY A 276 -3.70 -8.36 4.22
N TYR A 277 -2.73 -8.50 5.12
CA TYR A 277 -1.80 -9.63 5.20
C TYR A 277 -1.23 -9.78 6.61
N TYR A 278 -0.91 -11.02 7.00
CA TYR A 278 -0.08 -11.31 8.18
C TYR A 278 0.80 -12.52 7.88
N TRP A 279 2.04 -12.53 8.40
CA TRP A 279 3.03 -13.56 8.04
C TRP A 279 2.64 -14.97 8.49
N ASP A 280 1.88 -15.14 9.58
CA ASP A 280 1.43 -16.46 10.06
C ASP A 280 -0.03 -16.80 9.69
N LEU A 281 -0.60 -16.10 8.69
CA LEU A 281 -1.98 -16.31 8.24
C LEU A 281 -2.21 -17.72 7.65
N ASP A 282 -1.30 -18.19 6.79
CA ASP A 282 -1.30 -19.54 6.22
C ASP A 282 0.12 -20.03 5.83
N ASP A 283 0.22 -21.20 5.19
CA ASP A 283 1.53 -21.77 4.81
C ASP A 283 2.26 -20.95 3.74
N LYS A 284 1.55 -20.28 2.82
CA LYS A 284 2.16 -19.42 1.80
C LYS A 284 2.68 -18.12 2.42
N SER A 285 1.91 -17.52 3.35
CA SER A 285 2.39 -16.33 4.09
C SER A 285 3.60 -16.69 4.96
N ARG A 286 3.58 -17.88 5.60
CA ARG A 286 4.73 -18.39 6.37
C ARG A 286 5.95 -18.59 5.48
N GLU A 287 5.80 -19.14 4.28
CA GLU A 287 6.91 -19.34 3.34
C GLU A 287 7.56 -18.00 2.98
N PHE A 288 6.76 -17.01 2.54
CA PHE A 288 7.27 -15.68 2.22
C PHE A 288 7.89 -14.99 3.44
N GLY A 289 7.20 -15.00 4.59
CA GLY A 289 7.67 -14.41 5.84
C GLY A 289 9.03 -14.96 6.28
N ASN A 290 9.22 -16.28 6.22
CA ASN A 290 10.49 -16.92 6.56
C ASN A 290 11.61 -16.58 5.56
N ARG A 291 11.31 -16.39 4.27
CA ARG A 291 12.29 -15.94 3.27
C ARG A 291 12.68 -14.48 3.48
N PHE A 292 11.71 -13.63 3.79
CA PHE A 292 11.91 -12.21 4.08
C PHE A 292 12.73 -12.02 5.36
N MET A 293 12.36 -12.71 6.45
CA MET A 293 13.10 -12.74 7.73
C MET A 293 14.59 -13.05 7.56
N LYS A 294 14.93 -14.04 6.71
CA LYS A 294 16.33 -14.41 6.42
C LYS A 294 17.13 -13.29 5.72
N ARG A 295 16.48 -12.35 5.04
CA ARG A 295 17.11 -11.20 4.38
C ARG A 295 17.16 -9.96 5.26
N THR A 296 16.08 -9.69 5.99
CA THR A 296 15.84 -8.40 6.63
C THR A 296 16.03 -8.43 8.16
N GLY A 297 16.00 -9.62 8.77
CA GLY A 297 15.98 -9.78 10.22
C GLY A 297 14.64 -9.43 10.88
N ARG A 298 13.55 -9.31 10.10
CA ARG A 298 12.19 -9.02 10.60
C ARG A 298 11.11 -9.72 9.79
N MET A 299 9.91 -9.91 10.35
CA MET A 299 8.77 -10.38 9.55
C MET A 299 8.19 -9.23 8.70
N PRO A 300 7.62 -9.53 7.51
CA PRO A 300 6.99 -8.55 6.66
C PRO A 300 5.61 -8.13 7.19
N ASN A 301 5.25 -6.87 7.01
CA ASN A 301 3.88 -6.37 7.14
C ASN A 301 3.14 -6.39 5.79
N MET A 302 1.89 -5.90 5.74
CA MET A 302 1.13 -5.84 4.48
C MET A 302 1.74 -4.95 3.39
N VAL A 303 2.52 -3.93 3.73
CA VAL A 303 3.19 -3.04 2.75
C VAL A 303 4.37 -3.75 2.08
N HIS A 304 5.17 -4.51 2.84
CA HIS A 304 6.26 -5.31 2.27
C HIS A 304 5.72 -6.42 1.37
N ALA A 305 4.73 -7.19 1.86
CA ALA A 305 4.08 -8.25 1.09
C ALA A 305 3.36 -7.71 -0.15
N GLY A 306 2.61 -6.62 -0.01
CA GLY A 306 1.94 -5.93 -1.12
C GLY A 306 2.92 -5.38 -2.15
N THR A 307 4.10 -4.90 -1.75
CA THR A 307 5.15 -4.44 -2.67
C THR A 307 5.73 -5.58 -3.50
N TYR A 308 5.98 -6.75 -2.90
CA TYR A 308 6.33 -7.95 -3.67
C TYR A 308 5.23 -8.29 -4.68
N SER A 309 3.97 -8.36 -4.23
CA SER A 309 2.81 -8.73 -5.06
C SER A 309 2.62 -7.77 -6.23
N ALA A 310 2.69 -6.46 -6.00
CA ALA A 310 2.61 -5.41 -7.01
C ALA A 310 3.70 -5.53 -8.09
N VAL A 311 4.96 -5.71 -7.68
CA VAL A 311 6.09 -5.89 -8.61
C VAL A 311 5.93 -7.18 -9.41
N MET A 312 5.59 -8.30 -8.74
CA MET A 312 5.34 -9.58 -9.39
C MET A 312 4.19 -9.50 -10.41
N GLN A 313 3.10 -8.80 -10.10
CA GLN A 313 1.99 -8.63 -11.03
C GLN A 313 2.35 -7.71 -12.22
N TYR A 314 3.06 -6.61 -11.99
CA TYR A 314 3.57 -5.74 -13.05
C TYR A 314 4.47 -6.51 -14.03
N LEU A 315 5.41 -7.31 -13.53
CA LEU A 315 6.29 -8.14 -14.36
C LEU A 315 5.52 -9.20 -15.16
N LYS A 316 4.53 -9.85 -14.54
CA LYS A 316 3.62 -10.77 -15.23
C LYS A 316 2.84 -10.05 -16.35
N ALA A 317 2.35 -8.84 -16.11
CA ALA A 317 1.62 -8.04 -17.10
C ALA A 317 2.50 -7.63 -18.29
N VAL A 318 3.70 -7.08 -18.05
CA VAL A 318 4.72 -6.78 -19.08
C VAL A 318 5.02 -8.00 -19.95
N LYS A 319 5.26 -9.16 -19.32
CA LYS A 319 5.49 -10.43 -20.02
C LYS A 319 4.28 -10.90 -20.83
N ALA A 320 3.07 -10.70 -20.33
CA ALA A 320 1.84 -11.12 -20.99
C ALA A 320 1.46 -10.24 -22.19
N VAL A 321 1.81 -8.95 -22.19
CA VAL A 321 1.58 -8.06 -23.35
C VAL A 321 2.75 -8.03 -24.34
N GLY A 322 3.94 -8.47 -23.94
CA GLY A 322 5.14 -8.38 -24.77
C GLY A 322 5.61 -6.93 -24.95
N SER A 323 5.50 -6.09 -23.92
CA SER A 323 5.93 -4.69 -23.98
C SER A 323 5.94 -4.05 -22.58
N ASP A 324 6.77 -3.04 -22.40
CA ASP A 324 6.78 -2.08 -21.28
C ASP A 324 5.87 -0.85 -21.51
N ASP A 325 5.16 -0.81 -22.63
CA ASP A 325 4.13 0.17 -22.98
C ASP A 325 3.06 0.30 -21.88
N ALA A 326 2.96 1.48 -21.27
CA ALA A 326 2.14 1.70 -20.09
C ALA A 326 0.64 1.52 -20.35
N GLU A 327 0.12 1.82 -21.54
CA GLU A 327 -1.31 1.66 -21.85
C GLU A 327 -1.67 0.18 -21.93
N LYS A 328 -0.86 -0.61 -22.65
CA LYS A 328 -1.03 -2.07 -22.74
C LYS A 328 -0.87 -2.73 -21.38
N VAL A 329 0.15 -2.34 -20.61
CA VAL A 329 0.40 -2.90 -19.27
C VAL A 329 -0.72 -2.52 -18.29
N ALA A 330 -1.18 -1.26 -18.28
CA ALA A 330 -2.29 -0.82 -17.44
C ALA A 330 -3.57 -1.61 -17.75
N LYS A 331 -3.95 -1.68 -19.03
CA LYS A 331 -5.08 -2.52 -19.48
C LYS A 331 -4.92 -3.97 -19.00
N LYS A 332 -3.70 -4.53 -19.10
CA LYS A 332 -3.46 -5.92 -18.71
C LYS A 332 -3.54 -6.15 -17.21
N LEU A 333 -3.16 -5.17 -16.38
CA LEU A 333 -3.34 -5.20 -14.93
C LEU A 333 -4.82 -5.26 -14.53
N HIS A 334 -5.73 -4.59 -15.26
CA HIS A 334 -7.18 -4.70 -15.04
C HIS A 334 -7.77 -6.06 -15.46
N GLU A 335 -7.21 -6.71 -16.49
CA GLU A 335 -7.67 -8.02 -16.98
C GLU A 335 -7.23 -9.19 -16.09
N MET A 336 -6.06 -9.09 -15.45
CA MET A 336 -5.44 -10.20 -14.73
C MET A 336 -5.99 -10.36 -13.31
N PRO A 337 -6.35 -11.59 -12.88
CA PRO A 337 -6.60 -11.86 -11.47
C PRO A 337 -5.31 -11.75 -10.66
N VAL A 338 -5.44 -11.43 -9.38
CA VAL A 338 -4.37 -11.45 -8.39
C VAL A 338 -4.57 -12.69 -7.51
N ASP A 339 -3.76 -13.71 -7.71
CA ASP A 339 -3.75 -14.94 -6.92
C ASP A 339 -2.30 -15.31 -6.61
N ASP A 340 -1.85 -14.94 -5.42
CA ASP A 340 -0.51 -15.19 -4.89
C ASP A 340 -0.57 -15.51 -3.37
N PHE A 341 0.46 -15.16 -2.60
CA PHE A 341 0.45 -15.35 -1.14
C PHE A 341 -0.09 -14.13 -0.37
N PHE A 342 -0.16 -12.97 -1.03
CA PHE A 342 -0.66 -11.72 -0.46
C PHE A 342 -2.18 -11.65 -0.61
N ALA A 343 -2.70 -11.91 -1.83
CA ALA A 343 -4.13 -11.89 -2.11
C ALA A 343 -4.58 -13.13 -2.89
N LYS A 344 -5.76 -13.65 -2.55
CA LYS A 344 -6.41 -14.79 -3.21
C LYS A 344 -7.65 -14.31 -3.95
N GLY A 345 -7.71 -14.50 -5.26
CA GLY A 345 -8.84 -14.06 -6.08
C GLY A 345 -9.04 -12.54 -6.11
N GLY A 346 -7.98 -11.77 -5.82
CA GLY A 346 -8.02 -10.31 -5.88
C GLY A 346 -8.24 -9.81 -7.30
N LYS A 347 -8.85 -8.63 -7.43
CA LYS A 347 -9.22 -8.05 -8.73
C LYS A 347 -8.93 -6.56 -8.76
N VAL A 348 -8.28 -6.10 -9.83
CA VAL A 348 -8.09 -4.68 -10.11
C VAL A 348 -9.36 -4.11 -10.75
N LEU A 349 -9.99 -3.13 -10.09
CA LEU A 349 -11.14 -2.37 -10.60
C LEU A 349 -10.71 -1.30 -11.63
N PRO A 350 -11.62 -0.73 -12.42
CA PRO A 350 -11.26 0.23 -13.48
C PRO A 350 -10.63 1.54 -12.97
N ASN A 351 -10.82 1.89 -11.70
CA ASN A 351 -10.15 3.00 -11.02
C ASN A 351 -8.73 2.66 -10.50
N GLY A 352 -8.20 1.48 -10.83
CA GLY A 352 -6.88 1.01 -10.39
C GLY A 352 -6.83 0.38 -8.99
N ARG A 353 -7.96 0.31 -8.28
CA ARG A 353 -8.02 -0.30 -6.94
C ARG A 353 -7.93 -1.82 -7.04
N MET A 354 -6.94 -2.43 -6.38
CA MET A 354 -6.90 -3.87 -6.17
C MET A 354 -7.80 -4.22 -4.97
N VAL A 355 -8.91 -4.91 -5.25
CA VAL A 355 -9.86 -5.38 -4.24
C VAL A 355 -9.51 -6.81 -3.88
N HIS A 356 -9.25 -7.05 -2.61
CA HIS A 356 -9.00 -8.36 -1.99
C HIS A 356 -9.66 -8.41 -0.60
N ASP A 357 -9.63 -9.57 0.05
CA ASP A 357 -10.11 -9.67 1.42
C ASP A 357 -9.12 -9.00 2.39
N MET A 358 -9.68 -8.32 3.39
CA MET A 358 -8.94 -7.71 4.50
C MET A 358 -9.22 -8.48 5.79
N TYR A 359 -8.33 -8.40 6.77
CA TYR A 359 -8.45 -9.17 8.01
C TYR A 359 -8.47 -8.27 9.22
N LEU A 360 -9.46 -8.48 10.08
CA LEU A 360 -9.54 -7.86 11.39
C LEU A 360 -8.74 -8.71 12.38
N PHE A 361 -7.68 -8.14 12.94
CA PHE A 361 -6.80 -8.79 13.90
C PHE A 361 -6.98 -8.20 15.30
N GLN A 362 -6.76 -9.04 16.31
CA GLN A 362 -6.48 -8.60 17.67
C GLN A 362 -5.03 -8.89 18.03
N VAL A 363 -4.36 -7.93 18.67
CA VAL A 363 -3.03 -8.14 19.25
C VAL A 363 -3.12 -9.11 20.42
N LYS A 364 -2.29 -10.16 20.38
CA LYS A 364 -2.18 -11.19 21.42
C LYS A 364 -1.73 -10.60 22.76
N THR A 365 -2.07 -11.26 23.87
CA THR A 365 -1.39 -11.02 25.14
C THR A 365 0.01 -11.65 25.12
N PRO A 366 0.95 -11.23 25.99
CA PRO A 366 2.26 -11.90 26.11
C PRO A 366 2.18 -13.41 26.35
N GLU A 367 1.12 -13.88 27.02
CA GLU A 367 0.88 -15.29 27.35
C GLU A 367 0.28 -16.10 26.17
N GLU A 368 -0.40 -15.43 25.23
CA GLU A 368 -0.92 -16.05 24.00
C GLU A 368 0.16 -16.24 22.92
N SER A 369 1.29 -15.53 23.04
CA SER A 369 2.34 -15.46 22.03
C SER A 369 3.36 -16.60 22.15
N LYS A 370 3.68 -17.21 21.00
CA LYS A 370 4.65 -18.33 20.90
C LYS A 370 6.04 -17.91 20.44
N GLY A 371 6.27 -16.62 20.21
CA GLY A 371 7.56 -16.09 19.74
C GLY A 371 7.47 -14.60 19.40
N GLU A 372 8.63 -13.97 19.22
CA GLU A 372 8.78 -12.51 19.04
C GLU A 372 7.84 -11.88 17.99
N TRP A 373 7.55 -12.60 16.91
CA TRP A 373 6.70 -12.14 15.81
C TRP A 373 5.30 -12.76 15.81
N ASP A 374 4.96 -13.60 16.80
CA ASP A 374 3.62 -14.14 17.00
C ASP A 374 2.74 -13.11 17.72
N LEU A 375 2.26 -12.14 16.96
CA LEU A 375 1.63 -10.91 17.46
C LEU A 375 0.11 -10.90 17.36
N TYR A 376 -0.48 -11.64 16.42
CA TYR A 376 -1.91 -11.51 16.09
C TYR A 376 -2.70 -12.80 16.21
N LYS A 377 -4.01 -12.62 16.42
CA LYS A 377 -5.05 -13.63 16.13
C LYS A 377 -6.12 -12.99 15.22
N VAL A 378 -6.57 -13.74 14.22
CA VAL A 378 -7.67 -13.34 13.33
C VAL A 378 -8.97 -13.32 14.14
N LEU A 379 -9.72 -12.22 14.06
CA LEU A 379 -11.09 -12.12 14.58
C LEU A 379 -12.13 -12.35 13.48
N ALA A 380 -11.91 -11.77 12.31
CA ALA A 380 -12.81 -11.84 11.17
C ALA A 380 -12.06 -11.57 9.85
N THR A 381 -12.61 -12.08 8.75
CA THR A 381 -12.31 -11.61 7.41
C THR A 381 -13.37 -10.58 7.00
N VAL A 382 -12.95 -9.46 6.44
CA VAL A 382 -13.79 -8.45 5.80
C VAL A 382 -13.70 -8.69 4.29
N PRO A 383 -14.75 -9.23 3.63
CA PRO A 383 -14.70 -9.55 2.22
C PRO A 383 -14.41 -8.31 1.37
N GLY A 384 -13.62 -8.43 0.30
CA GLY A 384 -13.23 -7.29 -0.54
C GLY A 384 -14.37 -6.36 -0.98
N PRO A 385 -15.53 -6.87 -1.45
CA PRO A 385 -16.69 -6.04 -1.80
C PRO A 385 -17.35 -5.27 -0.63
N GLN A 386 -16.95 -5.56 0.61
CA GLN A 386 -17.38 -4.84 1.83
C GLN A 386 -16.24 -3.98 2.41
N ALA A 387 -14.98 -4.35 2.17
CA ALA A 387 -13.82 -3.60 2.62
C ALA A 387 -13.60 -2.33 1.79
N TYR A 388 -13.90 -2.33 0.50
CA TYR A 388 -13.56 -1.24 -0.40
C TYR A 388 -14.77 -0.55 -1.02
N PHE A 389 -14.65 0.75 -1.31
CA PHE A 389 -15.61 1.44 -2.16
C PHE A 389 -15.72 0.74 -3.52
N SER A 390 -16.95 0.62 -4.03
CA SER A 390 -17.20 0.22 -5.42
C SER A 390 -16.56 1.22 -6.38
N PHE A 391 -16.46 0.84 -7.67
CA PHE A 391 -16.01 1.79 -8.69
C PHE A 391 -16.94 3.01 -8.76
N GLN A 392 -18.25 2.76 -8.70
CA GLN A 392 -19.32 3.76 -8.80
C GLN A 392 -19.32 4.74 -7.61
N ASP A 393 -19.08 4.23 -6.40
CA ASP A 393 -19.14 5.02 -5.15
C ASP A 393 -17.80 5.71 -4.83
N SER A 394 -16.73 5.41 -5.57
CA SER A 394 -15.39 5.95 -5.31
C SER A 394 -15.24 7.45 -5.62
N GLY A 395 -16.13 8.03 -6.43
CA GLY A 395 -15.97 9.39 -6.96
C GLY A 395 -14.90 9.52 -8.05
N CYS A 396 -14.38 8.40 -8.56
CA CYS A 396 -13.50 8.36 -9.72
C CYS A 396 -14.19 8.87 -10.99
N LYS A 397 -13.44 9.59 -11.84
CA LYS A 397 -13.94 10.20 -13.08
C LYS A 397 -13.52 9.48 -14.36
N LEU A 398 -12.73 8.41 -14.26
CA LEU A 398 -12.43 7.55 -15.40
C LEU A 398 -13.72 6.90 -15.91
N THR A 399 -13.83 6.77 -17.23
CA THR A 399 -14.94 6.08 -17.89
C THR A 399 -14.46 4.71 -18.37
N ASN A 400 -15.25 3.67 -18.14
CA ASN A 400 -15.00 2.31 -18.66
C ASN A 400 -15.11 2.22 -20.18
#